data_AF-A0A9D7SGB3-F1
#
_entry.id   AF-A0A9D7SGB3-F1
#
_cell.length_a   1.000
_cell.length_b   1.000
_cell.length_c   1.000
_cell.angle_alpha   90.00
_cell.angle_beta   90.00
_cell.angle_gamma   90.00
#
_symmetry.space_group_name_H-M   'P 1'
#
loop_
_entity.id
_entity.type
_entity.pdbx_description
1 polymer ?
#
loop_
_entity_poly.entity_id
_entity_poly.type
_entity_poly.pdbx_seq_one_letter_code
_entity_poly.pdbx_strand_id
1 'polypeptide(L)'
;MEWIALKHALLSHLPVATGLLLPWALLAAQRSGRGIRPWWTVARYLGWAGILGTLAAFVSGYFSGRFLALIPSHRLLPPWGAGAGPEALLIRHAILGGASLLLGLAAVWAMNRPRKDHQSLGLLALGLGLAWAAMVLAAGEGGYRLAHQHVRVSNPVLVPAAPAPVKIEPDPESRLPVRALDFASLEAIHPDPVKSPAHGGRWIRAWASPEAAAAYRAGEALPQGALVVLSSLEDRWGRPGVEGGPLYALEMGPKGPLFTFYWARIPMQLRPEFGGESRAYWRGEDPRLEACRGCHTTGMADPAQRSRWRPKRVAPVE
;
A
#
# COMPACT_ATOMS: atom_id res chain seq x y z
N MET A 1 -1.32 -0.62 11.22
CA MET A 1 -0.15 0.24 10.90
C MET A 1 0.07 0.44 9.40
N GLU A 2 -0.46 -0.43 8.52
CA GLU A 2 -0.36 -0.29 7.05
C GLU A 2 -0.93 1.01 6.47
N TRP A 3 -1.91 1.64 7.14
CA TRP A 3 -2.49 2.91 6.71
C TRP A 3 -1.46 4.04 6.58
N ILE A 4 -0.51 4.13 7.52
CA ILE A 4 0.57 5.13 7.48
C ILE A 4 1.56 4.77 6.38
N ALA A 5 1.90 3.49 6.21
CA ALA A 5 2.85 3.06 5.18
C ALA A 5 2.34 3.32 3.75
N LEU A 6 1.03 3.20 3.47
CA LEU A 6 0.50 3.29 2.10
C LEU A 6 -0.02 4.69 1.70
N LYS A 7 -0.70 5.43 2.59
CA LYS A 7 -1.27 6.74 2.22
C LYS A 7 -0.37 7.93 2.57
N HIS A 8 0.42 7.81 3.63
CA HIS A 8 1.39 8.84 4.01
C HIS A 8 2.61 8.84 3.05
N ALA A 9 2.95 7.68 2.49
CA ALA A 9 3.95 7.55 1.43
C ALA A 9 3.58 8.37 0.18
N LEU A 10 2.33 8.27 -0.29
CA LEU A 10 1.89 9.01 -1.49
C LEU A 10 2.02 10.53 -1.32
N LEU A 11 1.68 11.06 -0.13
CA LEU A 11 1.77 12.49 0.16
C LEU A 11 3.19 12.97 0.46
N SER A 12 4.11 12.07 0.83
CA SER A 12 5.52 12.40 1.10
C SER A 12 6.42 12.28 -0.12
N HIS A 13 6.03 11.54 -1.16
CA HIS A 13 6.80 11.46 -2.41
C HIS A 13 6.90 12.79 -3.15
N LEU A 14 5.82 13.58 -3.18
CA LEU A 14 5.82 14.88 -3.86
C LEU A 14 6.81 15.86 -3.22
N PRO A 15 6.83 16.09 -1.88
CA PRO A 15 7.87 16.87 -1.20
C PRO A 15 9.28 16.39 -1.47
N VAL A 16 9.52 15.08 -1.45
CA VAL A 16 10.85 14.51 -1.69
C VAL A 16 11.29 14.77 -3.13
N ALA A 17 10.44 14.49 -4.11
CA ALA A 17 10.76 14.70 -5.52
C ALA A 17 11.02 16.18 -5.81
N THR A 18 10.14 17.06 -5.35
CA THR A 18 10.28 18.51 -5.56
C THR A 18 11.49 19.09 -4.82
N GLY A 19 11.75 18.67 -3.59
CA GLY A 19 12.93 19.05 -2.81
C GLY A 19 14.24 18.61 -3.47
N LEU A 20 14.29 17.41 -4.05
CA LEU A 20 15.45 16.92 -4.80
C LEU A 20 15.65 17.65 -6.13
N LEU A 21 14.58 17.95 -6.85
CA LEU A 21 14.66 18.57 -8.19
C LEU A 21 14.88 20.09 -8.13
N LEU A 22 14.43 20.77 -7.07
CA LEU A 22 14.52 22.23 -6.96
C LEU A 22 15.98 22.74 -7.06
N PRO A 23 16.97 22.20 -6.33
CA PRO A 23 18.36 22.66 -6.45
C PRO A 23 18.90 22.57 -7.88
N TRP A 24 18.54 21.51 -8.62
CA TRP A 24 18.94 21.35 -10.02
C TRP A 24 18.30 22.40 -10.92
N ALA A 25 17.01 22.68 -10.74
CA ALA A 25 16.32 23.73 -11.48
C ALA A 25 16.93 25.12 -11.17
N LEU A 26 17.26 25.39 -9.90
CA LEU A 26 17.90 26.64 -9.48
C LEU A 26 19.32 26.80 -10.02
N LEU A 27 20.09 25.71 -10.07
CA LEU A 27 21.42 25.67 -10.69
C LEU A 27 21.33 25.92 -12.20
N ALA A 28 20.39 25.25 -12.88
CA ALA A 28 20.14 25.46 -14.30
C ALA A 28 19.71 26.91 -14.61
N ALA A 29 18.96 27.54 -13.70
CA ALA A 29 18.57 28.94 -13.81
C ALA A 29 19.73 29.95 -13.62
N GLN A 30 20.89 29.52 -13.11
CA GLN A 30 22.08 30.37 -13.03
C GLN A 30 22.82 30.51 -14.38
N ARG A 31 22.48 29.71 -15.40
CA ARG A 31 23.12 29.79 -16.72
C ARG A 31 22.74 31.08 -17.43
N SER A 32 23.75 31.86 -17.84
CA SER A 32 23.56 33.09 -18.61
C SER A 32 22.90 32.82 -19.97
N GLY A 33 22.04 33.73 -20.42
CA GLY A 33 21.35 33.66 -21.71
C GLY A 33 19.90 33.15 -21.64
N ARG A 34 19.48 32.35 -22.63
CA ARG A 34 18.06 31.94 -22.85
C ARG A 34 17.48 31.01 -21.77
N GLY A 35 18.29 30.53 -20.82
CA GLY A 35 17.90 29.55 -19.81
C GLY A 35 17.27 30.13 -18.53
N ILE A 36 17.46 31.42 -18.21
CA ILE A 36 17.07 31.96 -16.91
C ILE A 36 15.55 31.88 -16.70
N ARG A 37 14.76 32.42 -17.62
CA ARG A 37 13.29 32.50 -17.49
C ARG A 37 12.59 31.13 -17.37
N PRO A 38 12.81 30.14 -18.27
CA PRO A 38 12.09 28.86 -18.19
C PRO A 38 12.45 28.10 -16.92
N TRP A 39 13.73 28.00 -16.56
CA TRP A 39 14.17 27.30 -15.35
C TRP A 39 13.73 28.01 -14.07
N TRP A 40 13.62 29.33 -14.08
CA TRP A 40 13.08 30.08 -12.95
C TRP A 40 11.59 29.80 -12.70
N THR A 41 10.79 29.69 -13.76
CA THR A 41 9.39 29.28 -13.68
C THR A 41 9.26 27.86 -13.14
N VAL A 42 10.09 26.93 -13.63
CA VAL A 42 10.15 25.55 -13.12
C VAL A 42 10.51 25.53 -11.64
N ALA A 43 11.52 26.30 -11.21
CA ALA A 43 11.91 26.37 -9.81
C ALA A 43 10.77 26.89 -8.91
N ARG A 44 10.02 27.91 -9.35
CA ARG A 44 8.83 28.40 -8.62
C ARG A 44 7.73 27.36 -8.54
N TYR A 45 7.46 26.65 -9.64
CA TYR A 45 6.49 25.57 -9.66
C TYR A 45 6.88 24.45 -8.68
N LEU A 46 8.12 23.97 -8.74
CA LEU A 46 8.63 22.95 -7.83
C LEU A 46 8.59 23.41 -6.37
N GLY A 47 8.95 24.67 -6.11
CA GLY A 47 8.86 25.26 -4.78
C GLY A 47 7.45 25.24 -4.22
N TRP A 48 6.47 25.74 -4.96
CA TRP A 48 5.06 25.74 -4.52
C TRP A 48 4.50 24.33 -4.37
N ALA A 49 4.71 23.46 -5.36
CA ALA A 49 4.26 22.07 -5.31
C ALA A 49 4.84 21.33 -4.09
N GLY A 50 6.12 21.54 -3.81
CA GLY A 50 6.78 20.91 -2.67
C GLY A 50 6.33 21.46 -1.32
N ILE A 51 6.07 22.76 -1.18
CA ILE A 51 5.50 23.31 0.05
C ILE A 51 4.10 22.76 0.31
N LEU A 52 3.24 22.76 -0.72
CA LEU A 52 1.88 22.23 -0.61
C LEU A 52 1.89 20.74 -0.22
N GLY A 53 2.77 19.97 -0.86
CA GLY A 53 3.00 18.58 -0.49
C GLY A 53 3.50 18.43 0.95
N THR A 54 4.44 19.28 1.38
CA THR A 54 5.07 19.20 2.72
C THR A 54 4.04 19.52 3.79
N LEU A 55 3.18 20.51 3.54
CA LEU A 55 2.07 20.85 4.41
C LEU A 55 1.05 19.71 4.50
N ALA A 56 0.66 19.14 3.36
CA ALA A 56 -0.27 18.01 3.32
C ALA A 56 0.28 16.78 4.07
N ALA A 57 1.57 16.47 3.88
CA ALA A 57 2.26 15.43 4.62
C ALA A 57 2.30 15.75 6.12
N PHE A 58 2.69 16.97 6.52
CA PHE A 58 2.76 17.35 7.93
C PHE A 58 1.39 17.24 8.63
N VAL A 59 0.33 17.75 8.01
CA VAL A 59 -1.04 17.67 8.54
C VAL A 59 -1.51 16.21 8.63
N SER A 60 -1.30 15.43 7.57
CA SER A 60 -1.61 13.99 7.56
C SER A 60 -0.89 13.24 8.68
N GLY A 61 0.37 13.59 8.95
CA GLY A 61 1.20 12.95 9.97
C GLY A 61 0.72 13.29 11.37
N TYR A 62 0.36 14.55 11.60
CA TYR A 62 -0.23 15.00 12.85
C TYR A 62 -1.53 14.25 13.18
N PHE A 63 -2.47 14.18 12.23
CA PHE A 63 -3.73 13.45 12.43
C PHE A 63 -3.51 11.95 12.63
N SER A 64 -2.58 11.35 11.90
CA SER A 64 -2.22 9.93 12.07
C SER A 64 -1.61 9.67 13.44
N GLY A 65 -0.71 10.54 13.91
CA GLY A 65 -0.12 10.46 15.24
C GLY A 65 -1.16 10.61 16.36
N ARG A 66 -2.16 11.48 16.17
CA ARG A 66 -3.32 11.61 17.08
C ARG A 66 -4.17 10.34 17.10
N PHE A 67 -4.50 9.79 15.93
CA PHE A 67 -5.31 8.58 15.81
C PHE A 67 -4.66 7.36 16.47
N LEU A 68 -3.33 7.26 16.41
CA LEU A 68 -2.55 6.20 17.05
C LEU A 68 -2.16 6.48 18.51
N ALA A 69 -2.70 7.53 19.12
CA ALA A 69 -2.38 7.97 20.49
C ALA A 69 -0.87 8.26 20.74
N LEU A 70 -0.09 8.49 19.68
CA LEU A 70 1.32 8.89 19.76
C LEU A 70 1.47 10.38 20.15
N ILE A 71 0.45 11.18 19.82
CA ILE A 71 0.36 12.59 20.21
C ILE A 71 -0.85 12.70 21.15
N PRO A 72 -0.67 13.06 22.43
CA PRO A 72 -1.78 13.22 23.36
C PRO A 72 -2.78 14.28 22.89
N SER A 73 -4.06 14.10 23.20
CA SER A 73 -5.14 15.00 22.76
C SER A 73 -4.96 16.46 23.21
N HIS A 74 -4.26 16.66 24.32
CA HIS A 74 -3.96 17.95 24.93
C HIS A 74 -2.66 18.60 24.44
N ARG A 75 -1.90 17.97 23.53
CA ARG A 75 -0.59 18.50 23.05
C ARG A 75 -0.54 18.65 21.53
N LEU A 76 0.05 19.74 21.06
CA LEU A 76 0.28 19.97 19.63
C LEU A 76 1.53 19.23 19.11
N LEU A 77 2.44 18.86 20.01
CA LEU A 77 3.67 18.16 19.67
C LEU A 77 3.71 16.79 20.36
N PRO A 78 4.43 15.80 19.77
CA PRO A 78 4.75 14.56 20.46
C PRO A 78 5.41 14.81 21.82
N PRO A 79 5.26 13.90 22.79
CA PRO A 79 5.96 14.01 24.05
C PRO A 79 7.48 14.05 23.82
N TRP A 80 8.18 14.82 24.65
CA TRP A 80 9.63 14.86 24.63
C TRP A 80 10.17 13.54 25.16
N GLY A 81 10.80 12.75 24.28
CA GLY A 81 11.57 11.58 24.67
C GLY A 81 13.05 11.93 24.78
N ALA A 82 13.68 11.60 25.91
CA ALA A 82 15.14 11.64 26.02
C ALA A 82 15.74 10.34 25.44
N GLY A 83 16.85 10.45 24.69
CA GLY A 83 17.60 9.29 24.18
C GLY A 83 17.29 8.89 22.73
N ALA A 84 17.55 7.62 22.39
CA ALA A 84 17.38 7.07 21.02
C ALA A 84 16.07 6.27 20.83
N GLY A 85 15.13 6.40 21.77
CA GLY A 85 13.85 5.68 21.76
C GLY A 85 12.88 6.16 20.67
N PRO A 86 11.77 5.44 20.46
CA PRO A 86 10.77 5.76 19.44
C PRO A 86 10.11 7.14 19.64
N GLU A 87 9.93 7.56 20.89
CA GLU A 87 9.40 8.90 21.21
C GLU A 87 10.37 10.01 20.78
N ALA A 88 11.67 9.81 21.01
CA ALA A 88 12.72 10.73 20.57
C ALA A 88 12.84 10.78 19.04
N LEU A 89 12.63 9.64 18.37
CA LEU A 89 12.58 9.57 16.92
C LEU A 89 11.35 10.30 16.36
N LEU A 90 10.19 10.16 17.00
CA LEU A 90 8.94 10.81 16.61
C LEU A 90 9.03 12.33 16.75
N ILE A 91 9.54 12.85 17.87
CA ILE A 91 9.73 14.29 18.06
C ILE A 91 10.76 14.85 17.07
N ARG A 92 11.88 14.15 16.85
CA ARG A 92 12.89 14.54 15.85
C ARG A 92 12.29 14.59 14.45
N HIS A 93 11.50 13.58 14.07
CA HIS A 93 10.81 13.56 12.78
C HIS A 93 9.86 14.76 12.64
N ALA A 94 9.06 15.06 13.67
CA ALA A 94 8.16 16.23 13.66
C ALA A 94 8.93 17.56 13.54
N ILE A 95 10.04 17.72 14.26
CA ILE A 95 10.89 18.93 14.19
C ILE A 95 11.51 19.06 12.79
N LEU A 96 12.05 17.98 12.23
CA LEU A 96 12.64 17.99 10.88
C LEU A 96 11.58 18.29 9.81
N GLY A 97 10.39 17.72 9.93
CA GLY A 97 9.24 18.02 9.06
C GLY A 97 8.87 19.51 9.13
N GLY A 98 8.74 20.07 10.32
CA GLY A 98 8.44 21.50 10.52
C GLY A 98 9.55 22.41 10.00
N ALA A 99 10.81 22.10 10.28
CA ALA A 99 11.97 22.84 9.78
C ALA A 99 12.04 22.81 8.24
N SER A 100 11.72 21.66 7.62
CA SER A 100 11.66 21.54 6.17
C SER A 100 10.59 22.47 5.57
N LEU A 101 9.41 22.59 6.21
CA LEU A 101 8.35 23.48 5.74
C LEU A 101 8.79 24.95 5.80
N LEU A 102 9.44 25.37 6.89
CA LEU A 102 9.96 26.73 7.05
C LEU A 102 11.05 27.05 6.01
N LEU A 103 11.96 26.12 5.75
CA LEU A 103 13.00 26.29 4.72
C LEU A 103 12.40 26.32 3.31
N GLY A 104 11.40 25.50 3.02
CA GLY A 104 10.67 25.54 1.76
C GLY A 104 10.01 26.90 1.54
N LEU A 105 9.30 27.41 2.55
CA LEU A 105 8.71 28.76 2.53
C LEU A 105 9.76 29.85 2.31
N ALA A 106 10.91 29.77 3.01
CA ALA A 106 12.01 30.70 2.82
C ALA A 106 12.60 30.63 1.40
N ALA A 107 12.74 29.43 0.82
CA ALA A 107 13.21 29.24 -0.55
C ALA A 107 12.24 29.85 -1.56
N VAL A 108 10.92 29.61 -1.41
CA VAL A 108 9.89 30.20 -2.28
C VAL A 108 9.82 31.72 -2.12
N TRP A 109 9.91 32.23 -0.89
CA TRP A 109 10.04 33.67 -0.65
C TRP A 109 11.27 34.25 -1.36
N ALA A 110 12.44 33.61 -1.22
CA ALA A 110 13.66 34.05 -1.88
C ALA A 110 13.53 34.03 -3.42
N MET A 111 12.75 33.09 -3.98
CA MET A 111 12.45 33.02 -5.42
C MET A 111 11.47 34.09 -5.92
N ASN A 112 10.62 34.62 -5.04
CA ASN A 112 9.57 35.58 -5.37
C ASN A 112 9.85 37.02 -4.92
N ARG A 113 10.89 37.24 -4.11
CA ARG A 113 11.29 38.60 -3.71
C ARG A 113 11.64 39.45 -4.94
N PRO A 114 11.28 40.75 -4.95
CA PRO A 114 11.71 41.67 -6.00
C PRO A 114 13.24 41.77 -6.01
N ARG A 115 13.86 41.76 -7.19
CA ARG A 115 15.32 41.82 -7.36
C ARG A 115 15.69 42.94 -8.30
N LYS A 116 16.85 43.55 -8.04
CA LYS A 116 17.55 44.39 -9.02
C LYS A 116 18.43 43.49 -9.89
N ASP A 117 18.57 43.82 -11.17
CA ASP A 117 19.20 42.96 -12.20
C ASP A 117 20.65 42.52 -11.90
N HIS A 118 21.34 43.18 -10.95
CA HIS A 118 22.73 42.90 -10.55
C HIS A 118 22.88 42.03 -9.29
N GLN A 119 21.80 41.66 -8.61
CA GLN A 119 21.89 40.80 -7.41
C GLN A 119 22.00 39.33 -7.81
N SER A 120 22.96 38.60 -7.23
CA SER A 120 23.28 37.20 -7.55
C SER A 120 22.02 36.38 -7.85
N LEU A 121 21.99 35.78 -9.04
CA LEU A 121 20.79 35.27 -9.74
C LEU A 121 20.02 34.11 -9.04
N GLY A 122 20.30 33.84 -7.78
CA GLY A 122 19.56 32.85 -7.01
C GLY A 122 20.40 32.11 -5.99
N LEU A 123 21.62 32.54 -5.67
CA LEU A 123 22.48 31.83 -4.69
C LEU A 123 21.79 31.63 -3.33
N LEU A 124 21.06 32.65 -2.84
CA LEU A 124 20.26 32.51 -1.62
C LEU A 124 19.15 31.46 -1.78
N ALA A 125 18.42 31.51 -2.90
CA ALA A 125 17.35 30.54 -3.18
C ALA A 125 17.92 29.12 -3.34
N LEU A 126 19.11 28.98 -3.95
CA LEU A 126 19.83 27.73 -4.12
C LEU A 126 20.29 27.17 -2.77
N GLY A 127 20.90 28.00 -1.92
CA GLY A 127 21.31 27.60 -0.57
C GLY A 127 20.12 27.16 0.27
N LEU A 128 19.01 27.91 0.24
CA LEU A 128 17.77 27.52 0.93
C LEU A 128 17.12 26.27 0.31
N GLY A 129 17.18 26.11 -1.01
CA GLY A 129 16.70 24.92 -1.70
C GLY A 129 17.50 23.65 -1.34
N LEU A 130 18.82 23.76 -1.25
CA LEU A 130 19.70 22.67 -0.78
C LEU A 130 19.43 22.32 0.68
N ALA A 131 19.31 23.33 1.55
CA ALA A 131 18.97 23.13 2.95
C ALA A 131 17.59 22.47 3.12
N TRP A 132 16.60 22.91 2.32
CA TRP A 132 15.29 22.30 2.29
C TRP A 132 15.35 20.84 1.83
N ALA A 133 16.07 20.53 0.74
CA ALA A 133 16.27 19.16 0.26
C ALA A 133 16.86 18.26 1.35
N ALA A 134 17.91 18.72 2.04
CA ALA A 134 18.52 17.99 3.15
C ALA A 134 17.53 17.73 4.29
N MET A 135 16.72 18.72 4.68
CA MET A 135 15.73 18.55 5.74
C MET A 135 14.59 17.61 5.34
N VAL A 136 14.10 17.68 4.10
CA VAL A 136 13.06 16.75 3.59
C VAL A 136 13.58 15.32 3.59
N LEU A 137 14.83 15.09 3.15
CA LEU A 137 15.44 13.76 3.19
C LEU A 137 15.62 13.24 4.61
N ALA A 138 16.12 14.09 5.53
CA ALA A 138 16.28 13.71 6.93
C ALA A 138 14.93 13.40 7.62
N ALA A 139 13.88 14.17 7.30
CA ALA A 139 12.53 13.89 7.75
C ALA A 139 12.01 12.57 7.16
N GLY A 140 12.23 12.34 5.86
CA GLY A 140 11.85 11.10 5.17
C GLY A 140 12.52 9.86 5.76
N GLU A 141 13.81 9.91 6.06
CA GLU A 141 14.55 8.84 6.74
C GLU A 141 13.95 8.56 8.13
N GLY A 142 13.67 9.61 8.91
CA GLY A 142 13.02 9.47 10.21
C GLY A 142 11.64 8.82 10.13
N GLY A 143 10.84 9.21 9.13
CA GLY A 143 9.52 8.62 8.86
C GLY A 143 9.61 7.16 8.44
N TYR A 144 10.59 6.82 7.60
CA TYR A 144 10.87 5.43 7.21
C TYR A 144 11.22 4.57 8.42
N ARG A 145 12.12 5.05 9.29
CA ARG A 145 12.50 4.35 10.51
C ARG A 145 11.30 4.16 11.45
N LEU A 146 10.46 5.17 11.64
CA LEU A 146 9.22 5.04 12.43
C LEU A 146 8.29 3.97 11.84
N ALA A 147 8.09 3.96 10.52
CA ALA A 147 7.21 3.00 9.87
C ALA A 147 7.72 1.55 9.96
N HIS A 148 9.04 1.33 9.97
CA HIS A 148 9.63 -0.02 9.87
C HIS A 148 10.25 -0.55 11.18
N GLN A 149 10.65 0.32 12.12
CA GLN A 149 11.18 -0.10 13.43
C GLN A 149 10.08 -0.49 14.41
N HIS A 150 8.83 -0.08 14.18
CA HIS A 150 7.67 -0.48 14.99
C HIS A 150 7.11 -1.89 14.69
N VAL A 151 7.81 -2.72 13.90
CA VAL A 151 7.47 -4.15 13.71
C VAL A 151 7.91 -5.03 14.89
N ARG A 152 8.47 -4.46 15.96
CA ARG A 152 8.61 -5.13 17.26
C ARG A 152 7.88 -4.37 18.36
N VAL A 153 6.57 -4.20 18.22
CA VAL A 153 5.74 -4.07 19.43
C VAL A 153 5.73 -5.46 20.06
N SER A 154 6.58 -5.63 21.06
CA SER A 154 6.54 -6.77 21.95
C SER A 154 5.14 -6.82 22.58
N ASN A 155 4.29 -7.72 22.09
CA ASN A 155 3.25 -8.25 22.96
C ASN A 155 3.97 -8.76 24.22
N PRO A 156 3.52 -8.44 25.44
CA PRO A 156 4.09 -9.06 26.62
C PRO A 156 3.93 -10.56 26.46
N VAL A 157 5.06 -11.25 26.29
CA VAL A 157 5.14 -12.71 26.32
C VAL A 157 4.79 -13.10 27.74
N LEU A 158 3.54 -13.50 27.95
CA LEU A 158 3.18 -14.28 29.12
C LEU A 158 3.98 -15.57 29.04
N VAL A 159 4.76 -15.84 30.09
CA VAL A 159 5.46 -17.11 30.30
C VAL A 159 4.46 -18.26 30.11
N PRO A 160 4.75 -19.26 29.26
CA PRO A 160 3.82 -20.34 29.03
C PRO A 160 3.75 -21.23 30.28
N ALA A 161 2.55 -21.35 30.85
CA ALA A 161 2.22 -22.47 31.73
C ALA A 161 2.08 -23.75 30.89
N ALA A 162 2.36 -24.89 31.53
CA ALA A 162 2.42 -26.23 30.94
C ALA A 162 1.22 -26.57 30.02
N PRO A 163 1.44 -27.39 28.98
CA PRO A 163 0.47 -27.57 27.91
C PRO A 163 -0.76 -28.35 28.40
N ALA A 164 -1.90 -27.68 28.44
CA ALA A 164 -3.21 -28.31 28.43
C ALA A 164 -3.64 -28.58 26.97
N PRO A 165 -4.44 -29.63 26.70
CA PRO A 165 -4.85 -30.01 25.36
C PRO A 165 -5.49 -28.84 24.60
N VAL A 166 -4.97 -28.56 23.41
CA VAL A 166 -5.35 -27.43 22.56
C VAL A 166 -6.83 -27.50 22.22
N LYS A 167 -7.60 -26.57 22.79
CA LYS A 167 -8.95 -26.25 22.34
C LYS A 167 -8.80 -25.17 21.27
N ILE A 168 -9.05 -25.51 20.01
CA ILE A 168 -9.03 -24.56 18.90
C ILE A 168 -10.21 -23.61 19.09
N GLU A 169 -9.94 -22.41 19.61
CA GLU A 169 -10.94 -21.34 19.65
C GLU A 169 -11.21 -20.80 18.25
N PRO A 170 -12.47 -20.48 17.89
CA PRO A 170 -12.77 -19.86 16.61
C PRO A 170 -12.12 -18.47 16.51
N ASP A 171 -11.35 -18.26 15.45
CA ASP A 171 -10.65 -17.00 15.19
C ASP A 171 -11.64 -15.80 15.17
N PRO A 172 -11.47 -14.77 16.01
CA PRO A 172 -12.31 -13.58 16.00
C PRO A 172 -12.26 -12.80 14.68
N GLU A 173 -11.24 -13.00 13.84
CA GLU A 173 -11.13 -12.40 12.50
C GLU A 173 -11.93 -13.14 11.41
N SER A 174 -12.50 -14.31 11.72
CA SER A 174 -13.37 -15.11 10.85
C SER A 174 -14.67 -14.40 10.42
N ARG A 175 -14.91 -13.16 10.86
CA ARG A 175 -16.05 -12.33 10.46
C ARG A 175 -15.68 -11.11 9.61
N LEU A 176 -14.39 -10.79 9.50
CA LEU A 176 -13.92 -9.62 8.75
C LEU A 176 -13.47 -10.02 7.33
N PRO A 177 -13.63 -9.13 6.32
CA PRO A 177 -13.15 -9.37 4.95
C PRO A 177 -11.61 -9.49 4.82
N VAL A 178 -10.88 -9.30 5.92
CA VAL A 178 -9.44 -8.97 5.97
C VAL A 178 -8.55 -10.09 5.42
N ARG A 179 -8.85 -11.36 5.72
CA ARG A 179 -7.99 -12.49 5.30
C ARG A 179 -7.92 -12.69 3.78
N ALA A 180 -9.02 -12.43 3.07
CA ALA A 180 -9.04 -12.53 1.60
C ALA A 180 -8.33 -11.33 0.94
N LEU A 181 -8.17 -10.20 1.62
CA LEU A 181 -7.56 -8.99 1.07
C LEU A 181 -6.02 -9.03 1.12
N ASP A 182 -5.44 -9.73 2.09
CA ASP A 182 -4.00 -9.98 2.17
C ASP A 182 -3.58 -11.26 1.44
N PHE A 183 -4.23 -11.59 0.32
CA PHE A 183 -3.91 -12.79 -0.45
C PHE A 183 -2.47 -12.81 -1.00
N ALA A 184 -1.81 -11.65 -1.06
CA ALA A 184 -0.42 -11.53 -1.51
C ALA A 184 0.61 -12.09 -0.51
N SER A 185 0.23 -12.27 0.76
CA SER A 185 1.07 -12.96 1.76
C SER A 185 1.01 -14.49 1.66
N LEU A 186 0.08 -15.02 0.85
CA LEU A 186 -0.09 -16.45 0.60
C LEU A 186 0.83 -16.95 -0.53
N GLU A 187 0.97 -18.27 -0.65
CA GLU A 187 1.74 -18.88 -1.73
C GLU A 187 0.94 -18.91 -3.03
N ALA A 188 1.53 -18.40 -4.10
CA ALA A 188 0.96 -18.58 -5.43
C ALA A 188 1.00 -20.07 -5.82
N ILE A 189 -0.16 -20.63 -6.17
CA ILE A 189 -0.26 -22.02 -6.65
C ILE A 189 0.39 -22.13 -8.03
N HIS A 190 0.22 -21.10 -8.87
CA HIS A 190 0.80 -21.00 -10.19
C HIS A 190 1.64 -19.72 -10.34
N PRO A 191 2.77 -19.78 -11.08
CA PRO A 191 3.60 -18.62 -11.31
C PRO A 191 2.86 -17.54 -12.10
N ASP A 192 2.10 -17.93 -13.11
CA ASP A 192 1.39 -17.03 -14.03
C ASP A 192 -0.13 -17.05 -13.82
N PRO A 193 -0.85 -15.95 -14.11
CA PRO A 193 -2.31 -15.95 -14.18
C PRO A 193 -2.84 -16.88 -15.28
N VAL A 194 -4.01 -17.44 -15.04
CA VAL A 194 -4.65 -18.47 -15.86
C VAL A 194 -6.09 -18.08 -16.13
N LYS A 195 -6.58 -18.36 -17.34
CA LYS A 195 -7.97 -18.07 -17.71
C LYS A 195 -8.87 -19.18 -17.18
N SER A 196 -9.86 -18.82 -16.37
CA SER A 196 -10.74 -19.79 -15.71
C SER A 196 -12.18 -19.71 -16.25
N PRO A 197 -12.63 -20.68 -17.07
CA PRO A 197 -14.02 -20.76 -17.54
C PRO A 197 -15.03 -20.79 -16.38
N ALA A 198 -14.72 -21.52 -15.31
CA ALA A 198 -15.59 -21.65 -14.13
C ALA A 198 -15.82 -20.34 -13.35
N HIS A 199 -14.98 -19.33 -13.59
CA HIS A 199 -15.04 -18.03 -12.90
C HIS A 199 -15.35 -16.90 -13.90
N GLY A 200 -16.31 -17.15 -14.79
CA GLY A 200 -16.75 -16.19 -15.80
C GLY A 200 -15.73 -15.94 -16.93
N GLY A 201 -14.81 -16.90 -17.17
CA GLY A 201 -13.77 -16.76 -18.18
C GLY A 201 -12.69 -15.73 -17.83
N ARG A 202 -12.56 -15.35 -16.55
CA ARG A 202 -11.60 -14.32 -16.11
C ARG A 202 -10.18 -14.84 -16.02
N TRP A 203 -9.22 -13.93 -16.15
CA TRP A 203 -7.84 -14.19 -15.76
C TRP A 203 -7.71 -14.14 -14.24
N ILE A 204 -7.38 -15.29 -13.66
CA ILE A 204 -7.26 -15.46 -12.21
C ILE A 204 -5.84 -15.88 -11.84
N ARG A 205 -5.46 -15.58 -10.61
CA ARG A 205 -4.30 -16.17 -9.95
C ARG A 205 -4.75 -16.76 -8.63
N ALA A 206 -4.35 -18.00 -8.39
CA ALA A 206 -4.70 -18.72 -7.18
C ALA A 206 -3.57 -18.62 -6.16
N TRP A 207 -3.95 -18.30 -4.92
CA TRP A 207 -3.08 -18.12 -3.77
C TRP A 207 -3.58 -19.01 -2.64
N ALA A 208 -2.70 -19.64 -1.89
CA ALA A 208 -3.07 -20.58 -0.84
C ALA A 208 -2.15 -20.49 0.37
N SER A 209 -2.67 -20.80 1.56
CA SER A 209 -1.80 -20.99 2.74
C SER A 209 -0.75 -22.08 2.45
N PRO A 210 0.42 -22.06 3.10
CA PRO A 210 1.50 -23.00 2.79
C PRO A 210 1.06 -24.47 2.80
N GLU A 211 0.23 -24.86 3.78
CA GLU A 211 -0.29 -26.22 3.92
C GLU A 211 -1.27 -26.56 2.80
N ALA A 212 -2.12 -25.60 2.42
CA ALA A 212 -3.07 -25.75 1.32
C ALA A 212 -2.35 -25.83 -0.04
N ALA A 213 -1.28 -25.04 -0.23
CA ALA A 213 -0.44 -25.09 -1.42
C ALA A 213 0.29 -26.43 -1.53
N ALA A 214 0.83 -26.94 -0.42
CA ALA A 214 1.45 -28.27 -0.36
C ALA A 214 0.45 -29.39 -0.70
N ALA A 215 -0.71 -29.41 -0.03
CA ALA A 215 -1.78 -30.38 -0.31
C ALA A 215 -2.25 -30.30 -1.77
N TYR A 216 -2.41 -29.08 -2.29
CA TYR A 216 -2.78 -28.87 -3.69
C TYR A 216 -1.75 -29.47 -4.67
N ARG A 217 -0.46 -29.25 -4.43
CA ARG A 217 0.65 -29.79 -5.25
C ARG A 217 0.74 -31.31 -5.14
N ALA A 218 0.44 -31.87 -3.98
CA ALA A 218 0.39 -33.32 -3.73
C ALA A 218 -0.87 -34.00 -4.31
N GLY A 219 -1.86 -33.22 -4.78
CA GLY A 219 -3.14 -33.75 -5.25
C GLY A 219 -4.06 -34.21 -4.13
N GLU A 220 -3.77 -33.83 -2.89
CA GLU A 220 -4.51 -34.20 -1.70
C GLU A 220 -5.73 -33.29 -1.47
N ALA A 221 -6.58 -33.69 -0.52
CA ALA A 221 -7.65 -32.85 -0.02
C ALA A 221 -7.08 -31.67 0.78
N LEU A 222 -7.76 -30.51 0.75
CA LEU A 222 -7.34 -29.37 1.55
C LEU A 222 -7.55 -29.65 3.04
N PRO A 223 -6.54 -29.37 3.90
CA PRO A 223 -6.67 -29.54 5.34
C PRO A 223 -7.66 -28.52 5.93
N GLN A 224 -8.19 -28.81 7.12
CA GLN A 224 -8.96 -27.84 7.88
C GLN A 224 -8.10 -26.60 8.17
N GLY A 225 -8.69 -25.40 8.04
CA GLY A 225 -8.00 -24.12 8.16
C GLY A 225 -7.28 -23.68 6.88
N ALA A 226 -7.27 -24.49 5.82
CA ALA A 226 -6.77 -24.09 4.51
C ALA A 226 -7.52 -22.86 4.00
N LEU A 227 -6.75 -21.85 3.58
CA LEU A 227 -7.26 -20.67 2.88
C LEU A 227 -6.78 -20.69 1.45
N VAL A 228 -7.70 -20.53 0.50
CA VAL A 228 -7.42 -20.36 -0.93
C VAL A 228 -8.11 -19.09 -1.40
N VAL A 229 -7.38 -18.23 -2.10
CA VAL A 229 -7.90 -16.99 -2.68
C VAL A 229 -7.61 -16.96 -4.18
N LEU A 230 -8.63 -16.69 -4.97
CA LEU A 230 -8.51 -16.39 -6.40
C LEU A 230 -8.60 -14.88 -6.57
N SER A 231 -7.51 -14.26 -7.02
CA SER A 231 -7.49 -12.87 -7.43
C SER A 231 -7.67 -12.76 -8.93
N SER A 232 -8.60 -11.93 -9.40
CA SER A 232 -8.66 -11.58 -10.83
C SER A 232 -7.99 -10.25 -11.11
N LEU A 233 -7.21 -10.22 -12.18
CA LEU A 233 -6.43 -9.06 -12.61
C LEU A 233 -6.59 -8.92 -14.12
N GLU A 234 -7.39 -7.95 -14.55
CA GLU A 234 -7.71 -7.76 -15.97
C GLU A 234 -7.41 -6.32 -16.40
N ASP A 235 -7.13 -6.10 -17.68
CA ASP A 235 -7.09 -4.78 -18.28
C ASP A 235 -8.43 -4.43 -18.93
N ARG A 236 -8.55 -3.21 -19.46
CA ARG A 236 -9.75 -2.74 -20.16
C ARG A 236 -10.14 -3.57 -21.41
N TRP A 237 -9.30 -4.51 -21.85
CA TRP A 237 -9.52 -5.39 -22.99
C TRP A 237 -9.72 -6.86 -22.57
N GLY A 238 -9.84 -7.16 -21.28
CA GLY A 238 -10.04 -8.52 -20.77
C GLY A 238 -8.80 -9.42 -20.87
N ARG A 239 -7.60 -8.83 -20.91
CA ARG A 239 -6.31 -9.54 -20.81
C ARG A 239 -5.76 -9.41 -19.38
N PRO A 240 -4.77 -10.21 -18.95
CA PRO A 240 -4.12 -10.01 -17.66
C PRO A 240 -3.61 -8.57 -17.53
N GLY A 241 -4.02 -7.88 -16.47
CA GLY A 241 -3.76 -6.45 -16.30
C GLY A 241 -3.46 -6.06 -14.85
N VAL A 242 -3.54 -4.76 -14.57
CA VAL A 242 -3.32 -4.22 -13.21
C VAL A 242 -4.62 -3.83 -12.52
N GLU A 243 -5.77 -3.92 -13.20
CA GLU A 243 -7.05 -3.58 -12.58
C GLU A 243 -7.57 -4.79 -11.79
N GLY A 244 -7.74 -4.59 -10.48
CA GLY A 244 -8.28 -5.60 -9.57
C GLY A 244 -9.74 -5.90 -9.85
N GLY A 245 -10.02 -7.14 -10.25
CA GLY A 245 -11.37 -7.66 -10.37
C GLY A 245 -11.88 -8.26 -9.04
N PRO A 246 -12.91 -9.11 -9.08
CA PRO A 246 -13.38 -9.81 -7.88
C PRO A 246 -12.31 -10.74 -7.29
N LEU A 247 -12.38 -10.87 -5.96
CA LEU A 247 -11.71 -11.86 -5.15
C LEU A 247 -12.71 -12.94 -4.74
N TYR A 248 -12.31 -14.20 -4.93
CA TYR A 248 -13.05 -15.36 -4.45
C TYR A 248 -12.19 -16.06 -3.42
N ALA A 249 -12.68 -16.25 -2.20
CA ALA A 249 -11.95 -16.99 -1.18
C ALA A 249 -12.74 -18.22 -0.74
N LEU A 250 -12.00 -19.28 -0.45
CA LEU A 250 -12.46 -20.54 0.10
C LEU A 250 -11.64 -20.81 1.37
N GLU A 251 -12.34 -21.02 2.47
CA GLU A 251 -11.75 -21.42 3.75
C GLU A 251 -12.29 -22.79 4.15
N MET A 252 -11.42 -23.75 4.46
CA MET A 252 -11.85 -25.07 4.89
C MET A 252 -12.22 -25.06 6.38
N GLY A 253 -13.52 -24.98 6.66
CA GLY A 253 -14.05 -25.09 8.01
C GLY A 253 -14.29 -26.55 8.44
N PRO A 254 -14.65 -26.78 9.73
CA PRO A 254 -14.93 -28.12 10.25
C PRO A 254 -16.13 -28.80 9.58
N LYS A 255 -17.04 -28.01 8.98
CA LYS A 255 -18.24 -28.50 8.28
C LYS A 255 -18.07 -28.51 6.75
N GLY A 256 -16.88 -28.21 6.24
CA GLY A 256 -16.62 -28.06 4.82
C GLY A 256 -16.25 -26.62 4.41
N PRO A 257 -16.22 -26.33 3.09
CA PRO A 257 -15.73 -25.07 2.56
C PRO A 257 -16.69 -23.91 2.86
N LEU A 258 -16.13 -22.79 3.33
CA LEU A 258 -16.77 -21.51 3.53
C LEU A 258 -16.32 -20.56 2.44
N PHE A 259 -17.27 -20.01 1.69
CA PHE A 259 -16.98 -19.12 0.56
C PHE A 259 -17.09 -17.66 0.97
N THR A 260 -16.26 -16.84 0.34
CA THR A 260 -16.32 -15.37 0.41
C THR A 260 -16.15 -14.81 -1.00
N PHE A 261 -16.99 -13.85 -1.36
CA PHE A 261 -16.84 -13.04 -2.57
C PHE A 261 -16.62 -11.59 -2.16
N TYR A 262 -15.64 -10.94 -2.76
CA TYR A 262 -15.39 -9.52 -2.54
C TYR A 262 -15.04 -8.83 -3.84
N TRP A 263 -15.64 -7.67 -4.10
CA TRP A 263 -15.25 -6.80 -5.21
C TRP A 263 -15.26 -5.35 -4.77
N ALA A 264 -14.07 -4.76 -4.66
CA ALA A 264 -13.89 -3.39 -4.17
C ALA A 264 -14.58 -2.34 -5.05
N ARG A 265 -14.60 -2.57 -6.37
CA ARG A 265 -15.14 -1.64 -7.36
C ARG A 265 -15.76 -2.39 -8.53
N ILE A 266 -17.08 -2.45 -8.54
CA ILE A 266 -17.84 -3.07 -9.63
C ILE A 266 -17.91 -2.08 -10.80
N PRO A 267 -17.45 -2.47 -12.02
CA PRO A 267 -17.59 -1.66 -13.23
C PRO A 267 -19.04 -1.25 -13.46
N MET A 268 -19.25 -0.01 -13.91
CA MET A 268 -20.59 0.57 -14.05
C MET A 268 -21.53 -0.31 -14.90
N GLN A 269 -20.98 -0.95 -15.92
CA GLN A 269 -21.71 -1.84 -16.84
C GLN A 269 -22.21 -3.12 -16.15
N LEU A 270 -21.53 -3.59 -15.10
CA LEU A 270 -21.86 -4.84 -14.40
C LEU A 270 -22.72 -4.60 -13.16
N ARG A 271 -22.87 -3.35 -12.69
CA ARG A 271 -23.67 -3.06 -11.49
C ARG A 271 -25.11 -3.58 -11.53
N PRO A 272 -25.84 -3.60 -12.66
CA PRO A 272 -27.18 -4.18 -12.71
C PRO A 272 -27.23 -5.65 -12.25
N GLU A 273 -26.18 -6.43 -12.52
CA GLU A 273 -26.06 -7.83 -12.08
C GLU A 273 -25.82 -7.94 -10.56
N PHE A 274 -25.39 -6.86 -9.92
CA PHE A 274 -25.09 -6.76 -8.49
C PHE A 274 -26.07 -5.82 -7.76
N GLY A 275 -27.30 -5.70 -8.25
CA GLY A 275 -28.35 -4.89 -7.59
C GLY A 275 -28.07 -3.39 -7.59
N GLY A 276 -27.23 -2.90 -8.50
CA GLY A 276 -26.82 -1.50 -8.60
C GLY A 276 -25.64 -1.12 -7.70
N GLU A 277 -25.11 -2.05 -6.90
CA GLU A 277 -24.05 -1.77 -5.94
C GLU A 277 -22.72 -1.42 -6.62
N SER A 278 -21.95 -0.52 -6.01
CA SER A 278 -20.62 -0.12 -6.49
C SER A 278 -19.49 -1.01 -5.95
N ARG A 279 -19.80 -1.87 -4.98
CA ARG A 279 -18.93 -2.84 -4.31
C ARG A 279 -19.77 -4.04 -3.88
N ALA A 280 -19.18 -5.21 -3.71
CA ALA A 280 -19.87 -6.38 -3.19
C ALA A 280 -19.02 -7.09 -2.14
N TYR A 281 -19.69 -7.62 -1.11
CA TYR A 281 -19.10 -8.50 -0.11
C TYR A 281 -20.15 -9.50 0.37
N TRP A 282 -19.92 -10.77 0.06
CA TRP A 282 -20.81 -11.88 0.42
C TRP A 282 -19.98 -12.97 1.10
N ARG A 283 -20.54 -13.64 2.12
CA ARG A 283 -19.82 -14.67 2.87
C ARG A 283 -20.76 -15.75 3.41
N GLY A 284 -20.22 -16.96 3.60
CA GLY A 284 -20.89 -18.04 4.30
C GLY A 284 -22.13 -18.50 3.55
N GLU A 285 -23.28 -18.41 4.20
CA GLU A 285 -24.58 -18.86 3.66
C GLU A 285 -25.32 -17.80 2.82
N ASP A 286 -24.66 -16.70 2.43
CA ASP A 286 -25.29 -15.71 1.53
C ASP A 286 -25.84 -16.43 0.27
N PRO A 287 -27.11 -16.19 -0.12
CA PRO A 287 -27.71 -16.83 -1.29
C PRO A 287 -26.94 -16.58 -2.59
N ARG A 288 -26.25 -15.43 -2.71
CA ARG A 288 -25.47 -15.09 -3.90
C ARG A 288 -24.21 -15.96 -4.08
N LEU A 289 -23.84 -16.71 -3.06
CA LEU A 289 -22.75 -17.69 -3.10
C LEU A 289 -23.23 -19.12 -3.41
N GLU A 290 -24.51 -19.33 -3.70
CA GLU A 290 -25.06 -20.66 -3.98
C GLU A 290 -24.40 -21.31 -5.20
N ALA A 291 -24.08 -20.55 -6.25
CA ALA A 291 -23.33 -21.05 -7.40
C ALA A 291 -21.93 -21.57 -7.02
N CYS A 292 -21.25 -20.90 -6.06
CA CYS A 292 -19.95 -21.33 -5.56
C CYS A 292 -20.07 -22.65 -4.80
N ARG A 293 -21.04 -22.73 -3.87
CA ARG A 293 -21.31 -23.96 -3.10
C ARG A 293 -21.69 -25.10 -4.04
N GLY A 294 -22.60 -24.85 -4.97
CA GLY A 294 -23.07 -25.81 -5.98
C GLY A 294 -21.92 -26.40 -6.80
N CYS A 295 -21.07 -25.54 -7.37
CA CYS A 295 -19.93 -25.97 -8.18
C CYS A 295 -18.92 -26.82 -7.36
N HIS A 296 -18.68 -26.44 -6.11
CA HIS A 296 -17.70 -27.10 -5.25
C HIS A 296 -18.26 -28.29 -4.43
N THR A 297 -19.55 -28.64 -4.57
CA THR A 297 -20.14 -29.80 -3.88
C THR A 297 -19.48 -31.13 -4.24
N THR A 298 -18.96 -31.26 -5.47
CA THR A 298 -18.30 -32.48 -5.96
C THR A 298 -16.80 -32.54 -5.62
N GLY A 299 -16.31 -31.58 -4.82
CA GLY A 299 -14.90 -31.44 -4.48
C GLY A 299 -14.19 -30.40 -5.35
N MET A 300 -12.87 -30.28 -5.15
CA MET A 300 -12.05 -29.39 -5.97
C MET A 300 -11.73 -30.02 -7.33
N ALA A 301 -11.42 -29.19 -8.33
CA ALA A 301 -11.02 -29.63 -9.68
C ALA A 301 -10.06 -30.83 -9.63
N ASP A 302 -10.27 -31.83 -10.49
CA ASP A 302 -9.47 -33.05 -10.59
C ASP A 302 -7.96 -32.73 -10.61
N PRO A 303 -7.13 -33.34 -9.74
CA PRO A 303 -5.67 -33.20 -9.75
C PRO A 303 -5.02 -33.30 -11.15
N ALA A 304 -5.55 -34.15 -12.04
CA ALA A 304 -5.07 -34.30 -13.41
C ALA A 304 -5.37 -33.08 -14.31
N GLN A 305 -6.35 -32.26 -13.94
CA GLN A 305 -6.66 -31.00 -14.61
C GLN A 305 -5.84 -29.83 -14.04
N ARG A 306 -5.32 -29.93 -12.81
CA ARG A 306 -4.53 -28.88 -12.12
C ARG A 306 -3.17 -28.63 -12.78
N SER A 307 -2.58 -29.64 -13.41
CA SER A 307 -1.28 -29.57 -14.09
C SER A 307 -1.34 -29.05 -15.53
N ARG A 308 -2.54 -28.96 -16.12
CA ARG A 308 -2.78 -28.51 -17.50
C ARG A 308 -2.90 -26.99 -17.64
N TRP A 309 -2.90 -26.26 -16.53
CA TRP A 309 -3.04 -24.80 -16.49
C TRP A 309 -1.69 -24.10 -16.74
N ARG A 310 -0.82 -24.69 -17.57
CA ARG A 310 0.41 -24.04 -18.01
C ARG A 310 0.08 -23.12 -19.18
N PRO A 311 0.56 -21.86 -19.20
CA PRO A 311 0.53 -21.07 -20.42
C PRO A 311 1.25 -21.86 -21.53
N LYS A 312 0.64 -21.98 -22.71
CA LYS A 312 1.35 -22.47 -23.90
C LYS A 312 2.58 -21.59 -24.06
N ARG A 313 3.79 -22.15 -23.89
CA ARG A 313 5.03 -21.46 -24.25
C ARG A 313 4.89 -21.07 -25.72
N VAL A 314 4.85 -19.77 -25.99
CA VAL A 314 5.06 -19.27 -27.35
C VAL A 314 6.50 -19.64 -27.68
N ALA A 315 6.69 -20.51 -28.66
CA ALA A 315 8.01 -20.84 -29.14
C ALA A 315 8.72 -19.55 -29.58
N PRO A 316 10.02 -19.38 -29.28
CA PRO A 316 10.76 -18.25 -29.82
C PRO A 316 10.68 -18.33 -31.35
N VAL A 317 10.32 -17.20 -31.96
CA VAL A 317 10.42 -17.02 -33.40
C VAL A 317 11.91 -17.04 -33.72
N GLU A 318 12.37 -18.09 -34.39
CA GLU A 318 13.69 -18.14 -35.05
C GLU A 318 13.72 -17.22 -36.27
#